data_AF-A0A7X8XP26-F1
#
_entry.id   AF-A0A7X8XP26-F1
#
_cell.length_a   1.000
_cell.length_b   1.000
_cell.length_c   1.000
_cell.angle_alpha   90.00
_cell.angle_beta   90.00
_cell.angle_gamma   90.00
#
_symmetry.space_group_name_H-M   'P 1'
#
loop_
_entity.id
_entity.type
_entity.pdbx_description
1 polymer ?
#
loop_
_entity_poly.entity_id
_entity_poly.type
_entity_poly.pdbx_seq_one_letter_code
_entity_poly.pdbx_strand_id
1 'polypeptide(L)'
;MKRRSSSLARLVGGPLLSLLLVFLLAVGSYYSLQIFQQQKLVCRTKQIELRQVEDQIRELQAQNALLRSQQARLQTPQGMEEVAREKLGMVRPGEIAFVVEPGPPAEPVPEELPPVPPAQPEPGFFQRVLGHLLF
;
A
#
# COMPACT_ATOMS: atom_id res chain seq x y z
N MET A 1 -74.30 65.63 12.36
CA MET A 1 -73.75 65.14 11.07
C MET A 1 -73.13 63.76 11.26
N LYS A 2 -73.48 62.81 10.39
CA LYS A 2 -73.44 61.35 10.61
C LYS A 2 -72.10 60.76 10.14
N ARG A 3 -71.37 60.09 11.05
CA ARG A 3 -70.16 59.30 10.76
C ARG A 3 -70.48 58.22 9.72
N ARG A 4 -69.75 58.16 8.60
CA ARG A 4 -69.87 57.08 7.60
C ARG A 4 -68.60 56.24 7.54
N SER A 5 -68.71 55.10 8.22
CA SER A 5 -68.02 53.81 8.10
C SER A 5 -66.92 53.63 7.05
N SER A 6 -65.69 53.50 7.53
CA SER A 6 -64.62 52.72 6.88
C SER A 6 -64.69 51.28 7.38
N SER A 7 -65.57 50.46 6.81
CA SER A 7 -65.81 49.09 7.28
C SER A 7 -65.73 48.02 6.19
N LEU A 8 -64.98 48.27 5.11
CA LEU A 8 -64.83 47.29 4.01
C LEU A 8 -63.38 46.93 3.65
N ALA A 9 -62.38 47.49 4.35
CA ALA A 9 -60.97 47.15 4.08
C ALA A 9 -60.50 45.84 4.76
N ARG A 10 -61.31 45.24 5.64
CA ARG A 10 -60.90 44.09 6.47
C ARG A 10 -61.26 42.71 5.92
N LEU A 11 -62.04 42.61 4.84
CA LEU A 11 -62.55 41.31 4.35
C LEU A 11 -61.87 40.80 3.06
N VAL A 12 -61.26 41.67 2.26
CA VAL A 12 -60.59 41.26 1.00
C VAL A 12 -59.07 41.22 1.14
N GLY A 13 -58.50 41.88 2.15
CA GLY A 13 -57.05 41.89 2.39
C GLY A 13 -56.51 40.63 3.08
N GLY A 14 -57.33 39.94 3.89
CA GLY A 14 -56.91 38.77 4.68
C GLY A 14 -56.48 37.54 3.85
N PRO A 15 -57.33 37.01 2.96
CA PRO A 15 -57.01 35.79 2.21
C PRO A 15 -55.90 36.02 1.17
N LEU A 16 -55.86 37.20 0.54
CA LEU A 16 -54.80 37.56 -0.41
C LEU A 16 -53.44 37.72 0.27
N LEU A 17 -53.39 38.35 1.46
CA LEU A 17 -52.17 38.46 2.25
C LEU A 17 -51.73 37.10 2.80
N SER A 18 -52.67 36.24 3.18
CA SER A 18 -52.38 34.86 3.62
C SER A 18 -51.80 34.02 2.48
N LEU A 19 -52.36 34.10 1.27
CA LEU A 19 -51.81 33.43 0.09
C LEU A 19 -50.42 33.95 -0.29
N LEU A 20 -50.21 35.27 -0.21
CA LEU A 20 -48.91 35.89 -0.46
C LEU A 20 -47.87 35.47 0.59
N LEU A 21 -48.26 35.34 1.85
CA LEU A 21 -47.40 34.82 2.93
C LEU A 21 -47.04 33.35 2.70
N VAL A 22 -48.00 32.50 2.37
CA VAL A 22 -47.76 31.07 2.06
C VAL A 22 -46.86 30.94 0.84
N PHE A 23 -47.06 31.77 -0.19
CA PHE A 23 -46.21 31.78 -1.37
C PHE A 23 -44.77 32.19 -1.04
N LEU A 24 -44.57 33.25 -0.25
CA LEU A 24 -43.24 33.67 0.23
C LEU A 24 -42.55 32.58 1.05
N LEU A 25 -43.29 31.89 1.93
CA LEU A 25 -42.76 30.77 2.71
C LEU A 25 -42.41 29.58 1.81
N ALA A 26 -43.23 29.25 0.83
CA ALA A 26 -42.96 28.18 -0.13
C ALA A 26 -41.70 28.46 -0.95
N VAL A 27 -41.59 29.68 -1.49
CA VAL A 27 -40.41 30.13 -2.24
C VAL A 27 -39.17 30.15 -1.35
N GLY A 28 -39.27 30.69 -0.13
CA GLY A 28 -38.17 30.69 0.85
C GLY A 28 -37.72 29.29 1.24
N SER A 29 -38.68 28.36 1.44
CA SER A 29 -38.38 26.95 1.73
C SER A 29 -37.70 26.25 0.55
N TYR A 30 -38.15 26.53 -0.68
CA TYR A 30 -37.57 26.00 -1.90
C TYR A 30 -36.11 26.44 -2.07
N TYR A 31 -35.82 27.73 -1.87
CA TYR A 31 -34.45 28.24 -1.91
C TYR A 31 -33.58 27.72 -0.76
N SER A 32 -34.16 27.55 0.44
CA SER A 32 -33.44 27.00 1.61
C SER A 32 -33.01 25.54 1.39
N LEU A 33 -33.87 24.71 0.77
CA LEU A 33 -33.53 23.32 0.42
C LEU A 33 -32.44 23.24 -0.67
N GLN A 34 -32.48 24.15 -1.66
CA GLN A 34 -31.45 24.28 -2.70
C GLN A 34 -30.05 24.57 -2.12
N ILE A 35 -29.96 25.49 -1.16
CA ILE A 35 -28.68 25.85 -0.51
C ILE A 35 -28.10 24.69 0.32
N PHE A 36 -28.96 23.92 1.00
CA PHE A 36 -28.53 22.79 1.82
C PHE A 36 -27.90 21.66 1.00
N GLN A 37 -28.33 21.47 -0.25
CA GLN A 37 -27.74 20.48 -1.16
C GLN A 37 -26.35 20.89 -1.67
N GLN A 38 -26.11 22.18 -1.88
CA GLN A 38 -24.83 22.71 -2.37
C GLN A 38 -23.68 22.58 -1.37
N GLN A 39 -23.96 22.61 -0.05
CA GLN A 39 -22.92 22.53 0.97
C GLN A 39 -22.23 21.15 1.06
N LYS A 40 -22.91 20.06 0.68
CA LYS A 40 -22.35 18.70 0.77
C LYS A 40 -21.21 18.45 -0.21
N LEU A 41 -21.23 19.08 -1.40
CA LEU A 41 -20.22 18.87 -2.43
C LEU A 41 -18.93 19.64 -2.12
N VAL A 42 -19.04 20.89 -1.66
CA VAL A 42 -17.89 21.73 -1.31
C VAL A 42 -17.13 21.20 -0.10
N CYS A 43 -17.82 20.59 0.88
CA CYS A 43 -17.14 19.94 2.00
C CYS A 43 -16.40 18.66 1.58
N ARG A 44 -16.91 17.91 0.60
CA ARG A 44 -16.25 16.68 0.14
C ARG A 44 -14.97 16.96 -0.63
N THR A 45 -14.96 17.96 -1.52
CA THR A 45 -13.75 18.30 -2.29
C THR A 45 -12.62 18.78 -1.37
N LYS A 46 -12.93 19.67 -0.44
CA LYS A 46 -11.97 20.16 0.55
C LYS A 46 -11.40 19.05 1.44
N GLN A 47 -12.22 18.08 1.83
CA GLN A 47 -11.75 16.94 2.62
C GLN A 47 -10.84 16.00 1.81
N ILE A 48 -11.09 15.82 0.52
CA ILE A 48 -10.24 14.99 -0.34
C ILE A 48 -8.88 15.65 -0.54
N GLU A 49 -8.85 16.96 -0.81
CA GLU A 49 -7.60 17.73 -0.95
C GLU A 49 -6.77 17.69 0.33
N LEU A 50 -7.41 17.90 1.49
CA LEU A 50 -6.73 17.80 2.79
C LEU A 50 -6.16 16.40 3.03
N ARG A 51 -6.93 15.34 2.76
CA ARG A 51 -6.44 13.95 2.91
C ARG A 51 -5.28 13.66 1.98
N GLN A 52 -5.34 14.08 0.72
CA GLN A 52 -4.25 13.89 -0.23
C GLN A 52 -2.95 14.58 0.23
N VAL A 53 -3.06 15.80 0.74
CA VAL A 53 -1.90 16.54 1.26
C VAL A 53 -1.37 15.88 2.54
N GLU A 54 -2.24 15.45 3.45
CA GLU A 54 -1.85 14.73 4.67
C GLU A 54 -1.14 13.41 4.37
N ASP A 55 -1.64 12.65 3.40
CA ASP A 55 -1.02 11.38 2.98
C ASP A 55 0.36 11.63 2.34
N GLN A 56 0.49 12.66 1.50
CA GLN A 56 1.78 13.06 0.93
C GLN A 56 2.79 13.48 2.02
N ILE A 57 2.34 14.22 3.02
CA ILE A 57 3.19 14.62 4.16
C ILE A 57 3.67 13.38 4.91
N ARG A 58 2.78 12.43 5.20
CA ARG A 58 3.14 11.19 5.90
C ARG A 58 4.15 10.37 5.10
N GLU A 59 3.94 10.23 3.80
CA GLU A 59 4.85 9.51 2.92
C GLU A 59 6.23 10.16 2.90
N LEU A 60 6.30 11.48 2.68
CA LEU A 60 7.56 12.21 2.66
C LEU A 60 8.28 12.16 4.01
N GLN A 61 7.56 12.22 5.13
CA GLN A 61 8.15 12.08 6.46
C GLN A 61 8.74 10.68 6.68
N ALA A 62 8.04 9.63 6.25
CA ALA A 62 8.54 8.25 6.34
C ALA A 62 9.79 8.05 5.49
N GLN A 63 9.78 8.55 4.24
CA GLN A 63 10.96 8.52 3.36
C GLN A 63 12.13 9.30 3.96
N ASN A 64 11.87 10.48 4.52
CA ASN A 64 12.91 11.30 5.14
C ASN A 64 13.52 10.60 6.36
N ALA A 65 12.71 9.97 7.22
CA ALA A 65 13.18 9.21 8.36
C ALA A 65 14.06 8.02 7.93
N LEU A 66 13.64 7.28 6.90
CA LEU A 66 14.42 6.19 6.32
C LEU A 66 15.78 6.70 5.79
N LEU A 67 15.78 7.75 4.98
CA LEU A 67 17.02 8.32 4.42
C LEU A 67 17.96 8.82 5.51
N ARG A 68 17.44 9.47 6.55
CA ARG A 68 18.25 9.89 7.72
C ARG A 68 18.87 8.70 8.45
N SER A 69 18.12 7.60 8.60
CA SER A 69 18.65 6.38 9.22
C SER A 69 19.79 5.76 8.39
N GLN A 70 19.66 5.75 7.06
CA GLN A 70 20.69 5.26 6.15
C GLN A 70 21.93 6.17 6.19
N GLN A 71 21.73 7.48 6.16
CA GLN A 71 22.81 8.45 6.28
C GLN A 71 23.57 8.27 7.60
N ALA A 72 22.86 8.11 8.72
CA ALA A 72 23.47 7.87 10.02
C ALA A 72 24.29 6.56 10.02
N ARG A 73 23.74 5.47 9.45
CA ARG A 73 24.44 4.19 9.30
C ARG A 73 25.73 4.34 8.50
N LEU A 74 25.67 5.02 7.36
CA LEU A 74 26.83 5.24 6.47
C LEU A 74 27.91 6.13 7.10
N GLN A 75 27.55 7.01 8.04
CA GLN A 75 28.50 7.83 8.79
C GLN A 75 29.18 7.09 9.95
N THR A 76 28.69 5.90 10.32
CA THR A 76 29.37 5.08 11.33
C THR A 76 30.66 4.47 10.76
N PRO A 77 31.66 4.17 11.60
CA PRO A 77 32.90 3.51 11.15
C PRO A 77 32.63 2.19 10.40
N GLN A 78 31.64 1.42 10.85
CA GLN A 78 31.23 0.16 10.23
C GLN A 78 30.60 0.40 8.84
N GLY A 79 29.70 1.38 8.72
CA GLY A 79 29.10 1.71 7.42
C GLY A 79 30.13 2.25 6.42
N MET A 80 31.10 3.05 6.87
CA MET A 80 32.21 3.49 6.03
C MET A 80 33.10 2.32 5.59
N GLU A 81 33.38 1.37 6.48
CA GLU A 81 34.14 0.16 6.16
C GLU A 81 33.41 -0.72 5.13
N GLU A 82 32.10 -0.92 5.28
CA GLU A 82 31.28 -1.65 4.30
C GLU A 82 31.39 -0.99 2.90
N VAL A 83 31.21 0.32 2.82
CA VAL A 83 31.33 1.05 1.54
C VAL A 83 32.76 0.98 0.99
N ALA A 84 33.78 1.08 1.83
CA ALA A 84 35.18 0.97 1.41
C ALA A 84 35.52 -0.43 0.87
N ARG A 85 34.98 -1.49 1.49
CA ARG A 85 35.13 -2.87 1.02
C ARG A 85 34.39 -3.08 -0.31
N GLU A 86 33.13 -2.64 -0.40
CA GLU A 86 32.30 -2.85 -1.61
C GLU A 86 32.74 -2.02 -2.81
N LYS A 87 33.05 -0.74 -2.61
CA LYS A 87 33.32 0.20 -3.70
C LYS A 87 34.81 0.34 -4.02
N LEU A 88 35.67 0.20 -3.02
CA LEU A 88 37.11 0.44 -3.17
C LEU A 88 37.94 -0.82 -2.99
N GLY A 89 37.34 -1.97 -2.64
CA GLY A 89 38.07 -3.22 -2.39
C GLY A 89 39.06 -3.13 -1.23
N MET A 90 38.89 -2.13 -0.34
CA MET A 90 39.82 -1.89 0.76
C MET A 90 39.63 -2.94 1.86
N VAL A 91 40.73 -3.41 2.44
CA VAL A 91 40.76 -4.33 3.58
C VAL A 91 41.59 -3.76 4.72
N ARG A 92 41.34 -4.19 5.95
CA ARG A 92 42.13 -3.70 7.11
C ARG A 92 43.58 -4.19 7.00
N PRO A 93 44.56 -3.44 7.54
CA PRO A 93 45.94 -3.90 7.62
C PRO A 93 46.01 -5.28 8.31
N GLY A 94 46.54 -6.29 7.62
CA GLY A 94 46.64 -7.67 8.10
C GLY A 94 45.51 -8.61 7.66
N GLU A 95 44.49 -8.13 6.94
CA GLU A 95 43.47 -8.97 6.30
C GLU A 95 43.90 -9.37 4.87
N ILE A 96 43.54 -10.59 4.44
CA ILE A 96 43.81 -11.12 3.09
C ILE A 96 42.50 -11.11 2.30
N ALA A 97 42.45 -10.38 1.19
CA ALA A 97 41.29 -10.35 0.29
C ALA A 97 41.31 -11.56 -0.66
N PHE A 98 40.23 -12.33 -0.71
CA PHE A 98 40.04 -13.38 -1.71
C PHE A 98 39.19 -12.85 -2.87
N VAL A 99 39.69 -12.97 -4.10
CA VAL A 99 38.92 -12.69 -5.31
C VAL A 99 38.51 -14.04 -5.90
N VAL A 100 37.21 -14.23 -6.10
CA VAL A 100 36.70 -15.41 -6.82
C VAL A 100 36.93 -15.14 -8.30
N GLU A 101 37.97 -15.75 -8.87
CA GLU A 101 38.06 -15.81 -10.32
C GLU A 101 36.94 -16.72 -10.84
N PRO A 102 36.26 -16.34 -11.93
CA PRO A 102 35.35 -17.25 -12.60
C PRO A 102 36.19 -18.46 -13.04
N GLY A 103 36.00 -19.57 -12.33
CA GLY A 103 36.62 -20.83 -12.70
C GLY A 103 36.21 -21.23 -14.12
N PRO A 104 36.96 -22.14 -14.76
CA PRO A 104 36.54 -22.71 -16.03
C PRO A 104 35.06 -23.12 -15.92
N PRO A 105 34.25 -22.90 -16.99
CA PRO A 105 32.84 -23.24 -16.97
C PRO A 105 32.67 -24.60 -16.33
N ALA A 106 31.83 -24.68 -15.29
CA ALA A 106 31.57 -25.94 -14.62
C ALA A 106 31.30 -26.98 -15.71
N GLU A 107 32.19 -27.96 -15.85
CA GLU A 107 31.94 -29.08 -16.72
C GLU A 107 30.56 -29.61 -16.33
N PRO A 108 29.68 -29.92 -17.30
CA PRO A 108 28.36 -30.42 -16.99
C PRO A 108 28.54 -31.63 -16.08
N VAL A 109 28.28 -31.42 -14.79
CA VAL A 109 28.23 -32.50 -13.81
C VAL A 109 27.13 -33.40 -14.36
N PRO A 110 27.42 -34.67 -14.71
CA PRO A 110 26.42 -35.58 -15.22
C PRO A 110 25.24 -35.58 -14.25
N GLU A 111 24.15 -34.98 -14.70
CA GLU A 111 22.88 -34.92 -14.01
C GLU A 111 22.42 -36.36 -13.85
N GLU A 112 22.27 -36.79 -12.60
CA GLU A 112 21.86 -38.14 -12.20
C GLU A 112 22.78 -39.28 -12.66
N LEU A 113 23.55 -39.81 -11.71
CA LEU A 113 23.89 -41.24 -11.75
C LEU A 113 22.58 -42.01 -12.00
N PRO A 114 22.55 -42.95 -12.97
CA PRO A 114 21.35 -43.72 -13.24
C PRO A 114 20.86 -44.33 -11.92
N PRO A 115 19.53 -44.38 -11.66
CA PRO A 115 19.01 -44.94 -10.43
C PRO A 115 19.64 -46.31 -10.25
N VAL A 116 20.39 -46.49 -9.17
CA VAL A 116 21.01 -47.77 -8.83
C VAL A 116 19.89 -48.79 -8.92
N PRO A 117 19.96 -49.78 -9.85
CA PRO A 117 18.92 -50.78 -9.99
C PRO A 117 18.65 -51.38 -8.61
N PRO A 118 17.39 -51.63 -8.23
CA PRO A 118 17.10 -52.20 -6.92
C PRO A 118 17.95 -53.45 -6.77
N ALA A 119 18.80 -53.46 -5.72
CA ALA A 119 19.72 -54.55 -5.47
C ALA A 119 18.93 -55.86 -5.49
N GLN A 120 19.20 -56.70 -6.50
CA GLN A 120 18.57 -58.01 -6.56
C GLN A 120 19.02 -58.76 -5.30
N PRO A 121 18.10 -59.35 -4.51
CA PRO A 121 18.49 -60.09 -3.34
C PRO A 121 19.39 -61.24 -3.80
N GLU A 122 20.64 -61.17 -3.37
CA GLU A 122 21.63 -62.22 -3.61
C GLU A 122 21.05 -63.58 -3.16
N PRO A 123 21.13 -64.64 -3.99
CA PRO A 123 20.61 -65.94 -3.61
C PRO A 123 21.24 -66.36 -2.29
N GLY A 124 20.38 -66.82 -1.37
CA GLY A 124 20.81 -67.21 -0.03
C GLY A 124 21.91 -68.26 -0.10
N PHE A 125 22.80 -68.28 0.91
CA PHE A 125 23.94 -69.20 0.98
C PHE A 125 23.58 -70.64 0.58
N PHE A 126 22.44 -71.15 1.06
CA PHE A 126 21.95 -72.48 0.74
C PHE A 126 21.62 -72.68 -0.74
N GLN A 127 21.08 -71.67 -1.43
CA GLN A 127 20.80 -71.73 -2.88
C GLN A 127 22.09 -71.85 -3.68
N ARG A 128 23.15 -71.13 -3.29
CA ARG A 128 24.46 -71.23 -3.95
C ARG A 128 25.13 -72.58 -3.69
N VAL A 129 25.09 -73.05 -2.44
CA VAL A 129 25.71 -74.32 -2.04
C VAL A 129 24.98 -75.52 -2.65
N LEU A 130 23.65 -75.55 -2.62
CA LEU A 130 22.86 -76.60 -3.26
C LEU A 130 23.02 -76.58 -4.78
N GLY A 131 23.08 -75.40 -5.40
CA GLY A 131 23.30 -75.27 -6.84
C GLY A 131 24.62 -75.87 -7.30
N HIS A 132 25.70 -75.72 -6.52
CA HIS A 132 27.01 -76.29 -6.83
C HIS A 132 27.14 -77.79 -6.49
N LEU A 133 26.22 -78.35 -5.70
CA LEU A 133 26.19 -79.77 -5.37
C LEU A 133 25.28 -80.59 -6.29
N LEU A 134 24.34 -79.94 -6.98
CA LEU A 134 23.39 -80.58 -7.89
C LEU A 134 23.70 -80.37 -9.38
N PHE A 135 24.85 -79.78 -9.72
CA PHE A 135 25.40 -79.66 -11.08
C PHE A 135 26.87 -80.02 -11.13
#